data_AF-A0A951UUR4-F1
#
_entry.id   AF-A0A951UUR4-F1
#
_cell.length_a   1.000
_cell.length_b   1.000
_cell.length_c   1.000
_cell.angle_alpha   90.00
_cell.angle_beta   90.00
_cell.angle_gamma   90.00
#
_symmetry.space_group_name_H-M   'P 1'
#
loop_
_entity.id
_entity.type
_entity.pdbx_description
1 polymer ?
#
loop_
_entity_poly.entity_id
_entity_poly.type
_entity_poly.pdbx_seq_one_letter_code
_entity_poly.pdbx_strand_id
1 'polypeptide(L)'
;MSSLLQKMLSEIEQLNPEEQLALMGHLVESMKKHVTPSQSQRKWSDLKGMARYPLLGEDAQDWVSRTRREGDEHREWLLRGE
;
A
#
# COMPACT_ATOMS: atom_id res chain seq x y z
N MET A 1 38.64 8.65 6.88
CA MET A 1 37.73 7.65 7.49
C MET A 1 37.29 8.19 8.85
N SER A 2 35.99 8.13 9.17
CA SER A 2 35.53 8.49 10.52
C SER A 2 36.15 7.55 11.56
N SER A 3 36.60 8.08 12.70
CA SER A 3 37.16 7.28 13.80
C SER A 3 36.17 6.24 14.34
N LEU A 4 34.88 6.56 14.31
CA LEU A 4 33.80 5.64 14.67
C LEU A 4 33.71 4.45 13.70
N LEU A 5 33.86 4.69 12.40
CA LEU A 5 33.77 3.65 11.38
C LEU A 5 34.93 2.66 11.51
N GLN A 6 36.13 3.15 11.80
CA GLN A 6 37.29 2.29 12.02
C GLN A 6 37.10 1.38 13.24
N LYS A 7 36.56 1.91 14.33
CA LYS A 7 36.23 1.11 15.51
C LYS A 7 35.19 0.04 15.21
N MET A 8 34.11 0.39 14.49
CA MET A 8 33.09 -0.58 14.09
C MET A 8 33.65 -1.69 13.21
N LEU A 9 34.52 -1.38 12.24
CA LEU A 9 35.15 -2.41 11.40
C LEU A 9 35.98 -3.39 12.25
N SER A 10 36.75 -2.88 13.21
CA SER A 10 37.55 -3.73 14.11
C SER A 10 36.70 -4.61 15.03
N GLU A 11 35.49 -4.17 15.40
CA GLU A 11 34.56 -4.96 16.20
C GLU A 11 33.83 -6.01 15.35
N ILE A 12 33.51 -5.69 14.09
CA ILE A 12 32.87 -6.62 13.14
C ILE A 12 33.81 -7.77 12.76
N GLU A 13 35.11 -7.50 12.61
CA GLU A 13 36.11 -8.52 12.32
C GLU A 13 36.26 -9.57 13.44
N GLN A 14 35.83 -9.25 14.67
CA GLN A 14 35.85 -10.19 15.80
C GLN A 14 34.60 -11.10 15.84
N LEU A 15 33.55 -10.77 15.09
CA LEU A 15 32.34 -11.57 14.99
C LEU A 15 32.60 -12.83 14.18
N ASN A 16 31.85 -13.88 14.48
CA ASN A 16 31.87 -15.07 13.64
C ASN A 16 31.12 -14.83 12.31
N PRO A 17 31.32 -15.69 11.29
CA PRO A 17 30.69 -15.49 9.98
C PRO A 17 29.16 -15.43 10.00
N GLU A 18 28.48 -16.14 10.91
CA GLU A 18 27.01 -16.11 11.03
C GLU A 18 26.52 -14.77 11.60
N GLU A 19 27.21 -14.25 12.60
CA GLU A 19 26.93 -12.95 13.21
C GLU A 19 27.18 -11.80 12.21
N GLN A 20 28.24 -11.90 11.40
CA GLN A 20 28.49 -10.95 10.31
C GLN A 20 27.37 -10.95 9.28
N LEU A 21 26.85 -12.14 8.92
CA LEU A 21 25.72 -12.27 8.00
C LEU A 21 24.44 -11.65 8.59
N ALA A 22 24.17 -11.89 9.87
CA ALA A 22 23.02 -11.31 10.57
C ALA A 22 23.12 -9.77 10.61
N LEU A 23 24.31 -9.23 10.91
CA LEU A 23 24.57 -7.81 10.90
C LEU A 23 24.37 -7.20 9.51
N MET A 24 24.85 -7.86 8.46
CA MET A 24 24.62 -7.44 7.07
C MET A 24 23.13 -7.35 6.76
N GLY A 25 22.34 -8.35 7.16
CA GLY A 25 20.88 -8.35 7.01
C GLY A 25 20.22 -7.17 7.72
N HIS A 26 20.61 -6.91 8.98
CA HIS A 26 20.08 -5.79 9.77
C HIS A 26 20.43 -4.43 9.15
N LEU A 27 21.66 -4.27 8.65
CA LEU A 27 22.11 -3.04 7.99
C LEU A 27 21.34 -2.79 6.69
N VAL A 28 21.19 -3.83 5.85
CA VAL A 28 20.41 -3.74 4.61
C VAL A 28 18.96 -3.36 4.90
N GLU A 29 18.33 -3.96 5.90
CA GLU A 29 16.94 -3.66 6.28
C GLU A 29 16.80 -2.23 6.83
N SER A 30 17.76 -1.82 7.66
CA SER A 30 17.81 -0.44 8.18
C SER A 30 17.99 0.57 7.06
N MET A 31 18.88 0.29 6.10
CA MET A 31 19.08 1.15 4.93
C MET A 31 17.83 1.21 4.05
N LYS A 32 17.13 0.09 3.83
CA LYS A 32 15.86 0.11 3.08
C LYS A 32 14.88 1.11 3.68
N LYS A 33 14.71 1.14 5.01
CA LYS A 33 13.81 2.08 5.69
C LYS A 33 14.17 3.56 5.50
N HIS A 34 15.44 3.87 5.28
CA HIS A 34 15.92 5.26 5.13
C HIS A 34 16.13 5.66 3.67
N VAL A 35 16.44 4.71 2.78
CA VAL A 35 16.76 4.93 1.36
C VAL A 35 15.52 4.79 0.49
N THR A 36 14.58 3.90 0.83
CA THR A 36 13.24 4.07 0.29
C THR A 36 12.63 5.25 1.03
N PRO A 37 12.40 6.41 0.38
CA PRO A 37 11.57 7.42 1.00
C PRO A 37 10.30 6.69 1.40
N SER A 38 9.89 6.82 2.67
CA SER A 38 8.57 6.36 3.10
C SER A 38 7.65 6.79 1.97
N GLN A 39 7.08 5.84 1.21
CA GLN A 39 6.25 6.20 0.08
C GLN A 39 5.16 7.04 0.71
N SER A 40 5.29 8.36 0.60
CA SER A 40 4.34 9.33 1.08
C SER A 40 3.06 8.80 0.51
N GLN A 41 2.17 8.30 1.38
CA GLN A 41 0.95 7.63 0.94
C GLN A 41 0.36 8.54 -0.13
N ARG A 42 0.30 8.04 -1.37
CA ARG A 42 -0.05 8.90 -2.51
C ARG A 42 -1.35 9.59 -2.13
N LYS A 43 -1.39 10.92 -2.25
CA LYS A 43 -2.59 11.64 -1.85
C LYS A 43 -3.70 11.15 -2.78
N TRP A 44 -4.88 10.88 -2.23
CA TRP A 44 -6.03 10.49 -3.04
C TRP A 44 -6.35 11.51 -4.15
N SER A 45 -6.01 12.77 -3.93
CA SER A 45 -6.09 13.84 -4.95
C SER A 45 -5.28 13.53 -6.21
N ASP A 46 -4.14 12.85 -6.07
CA ASP A 46 -3.22 12.56 -7.16
C ASP A 46 -3.78 11.50 -8.12
N LEU A 47 -4.82 10.77 -7.70
CA LEU A 47 -5.49 9.74 -8.50
C LEU A 47 -6.68 10.30 -9.31
N LYS A 48 -7.10 11.54 -9.05
CA LYS A 48 -8.27 12.15 -9.70
C LYS A 48 -8.03 12.27 -11.21
N GLY A 49 -8.93 11.69 -12.01
CA GLY A 49 -8.89 11.77 -13.48
C GLY A 49 -7.97 10.76 -14.17
N MET A 50 -7.34 9.84 -13.43
CA MET A 50 -6.50 8.79 -14.04
C MET A 50 -7.30 7.69 -14.75
N ALA A 51 -8.56 7.47 -14.33
CA ALA A 51 -9.43 6.48 -14.92
C ALA A 51 -10.13 7.02 -16.17
N ARG A 52 -10.22 6.20 -17.23
CA ARG A 52 -11.15 6.46 -18.33
C ARG A 52 -12.57 6.29 -17.83
N TYR A 53 -13.46 7.16 -18.28
CA TYR A 53 -14.87 7.08 -17.95
C TYR A 53 -15.65 6.41 -19.08
N PRO A 54 -16.55 5.45 -18.78
CA PRO A 54 -16.70 4.75 -17.51
C PRO A 54 -15.56 3.73 -17.27
N LEU A 55 -15.06 3.63 -16.05
CA LEU A 55 -13.94 2.73 -15.73
C LEU A 55 -14.32 1.25 -15.87
N LEU A 56 -15.58 0.92 -15.57
CA LEU A 56 -16.10 -0.44 -15.51
C LEU A 56 -17.18 -0.71 -16.58
N GLY A 57 -17.22 0.07 -17.65
CA GLY A 57 -18.16 -0.11 -18.77
C GLY A 57 -19.59 0.40 -18.53
N GLU A 58 -19.95 0.72 -17.29
CA GLU A 58 -21.22 1.38 -16.91
C GLU A 58 -20.92 2.64 -16.11
N ASP A 59 -21.74 3.68 -16.32
CA ASP A 59 -21.69 4.88 -15.48
C ASP A 59 -22.11 4.56 -14.04
N ALA A 60 -21.44 5.20 -13.08
CA ALA A 60 -21.71 4.97 -11.67
C ALA A 60 -23.11 5.45 -11.27
N GLN A 61 -23.58 6.58 -11.81
CA GLN A 61 -24.91 7.11 -11.50
C GLN A 61 -26.00 6.23 -12.11
N ASP A 62 -25.81 5.73 -13.33
CA ASP A 62 -26.71 4.76 -13.96
C ASP A 62 -26.83 3.47 -13.15
N TRP A 63 -25.69 2.89 -12.72
CA TRP A 63 -25.67 1.70 -11.86
C TRP A 63 -26.41 1.93 -10.53
N VAL A 64 -26.16 3.05 -9.85
CA VAL A 64 -26.85 3.40 -8.58
C VAL A 64 -28.35 3.53 -8.81
N SER A 65 -28.74 4.21 -9.89
CA SER A 65 -30.15 4.47 -10.21
C SER A 65 -30.90 3.17 -10.49
N ARG A 66 -30.30 2.27 -11.28
CA ARG A 66 -30.84 0.91 -11.50
C ARG A 66 -30.98 0.14 -10.20
N THR A 67 -29.91 0.05 -9.41
CA THR A 67 -29.88 -0.76 -8.18
C THR A 67 -30.90 -0.27 -7.15
N ARG A 68 -31.10 1.05 -7.04
CA ARG A 68 -32.13 1.63 -6.17
C ARG A 68 -33.53 1.28 -6.65
N ARG A 69 -33.81 1.45 -7.95
CA ARG A 69 -35.11 1.11 -8.53
C ARG A 69 -35.44 -0.36 -8.31
N GLU A 70 -34.51 -1.26 -8.61
CA GLU A 70 -34.68 -2.72 -8.39
C GLU A 70 -34.95 -3.02 -6.91
N GLY A 71 -34.27 -2.35 -5.99
CA GLY A 71 -34.50 -2.49 -4.54
C GLY A 71 -35.87 -1.97 -4.09
N ASP A 72 -36.32 -0.85 -4.64
CA ASP A 72 -37.65 -0.30 -4.37
C ASP A 72 -38.76 -1.19 -4.95
N GLU A 73 -38.60 -1.69 -6.18
CA GLU A 73 -39.50 -2.66 -6.82
C GLU A 73 -39.59 -3.95 -6.00
N HIS A 74 -38.46 -4.48 -5.52
CA HIS A 74 -38.46 -5.66 -4.66
C HIS A 74 -39.19 -5.43 -3.34
N ARG A 75 -39.01 -4.26 -2.72
CA ARG A 75 -39.73 -3.91 -1.48
C ARG A 75 -41.24 -3.80 -1.74
N GLU A 76 -41.65 -3.15 -2.82
CA GLU A 76 -43.06 -3.02 -3.21
C GLU A 76 -43.69 -4.37 -3.50
N TRP A 77 -42.97 -5.29 -4.15
CA TRP A 77 -43.41 -6.66 -4.40
C TRP A 77 -43.67 -7.42 -3.08
N LEU A 78 -42.72 -7.38 -2.13
CA LEU A 78 -42.88 -7.99 -0.81
C LEU A 78 -44.07 -7.42 -0.03
N LEU A 79 -44.31 -6.12 -0.13
CA LEU A 79 -45.43 -5.44 0.54
C LEU A 79 -46.80 -5.81 -0.09
N ARG A 80 -46.83 -6.21 -1.36
CA ARG A 80 -48.04 -6.67 -2.05
C ARG A 80 -48.42 -8.11 -1.72
N GLY A 81 -47.54 -8.86 -1.04
CA GLY A 81 -47.85 -10.18 -0.48
C GLY A 81 -47.97 -11.30 -1.51
N GLU A 82 -47.21 -11.21 -2.61
CA GLU A 82 -46.98 -12.34 -3.53
C GLU A 82 -45.71 -13.11 -3.16
#